data_AF-A0A9D6DTF6-F1
#
_entry.id   AF-A0A9D6DTF6-F1
#
_cell.length_a   1.000
_cell.length_b   1.000
_cell.length_c   1.000
_cell.angle_alpha   90.00
_cell.angle_beta   90.00
_cell.angle_gamma   90.00
#
_symmetry.space_group_name_H-M   'P 1'
#
loop_
_entity.id
_entity.type
_entity.pdbx_description
1 polymer ?
#
loop_
_entity_poly.entity_id
_entity_poly.type
_entity_poly.pdbx_seq_one_letter_code
_entity_poly.pdbx_strand_id
1 'polypeptide(L)'
;MSSNPAEIKKIEEIYEYLTWVDYISEAKEVLFRGQPIDRPLLPRIARLNLGDALLDTEEKLFRQFVRQYSAFERILPERKLERLAVARHHGLPTRLLDWTSNPLVALWFAIRERPAPEKYAVVWSLCVEPNESIPFLVETPERLPAISSRFL
;
A
#
# COMPACT_ATOMS: atom_id res chain seq x y z
N MET A 1 -10.42 21.26 -6.14
CA MET A 1 -11.12 20.06 -6.62
C MET A 1 -11.30 19.16 -5.42
N SER A 2 -12.54 19.08 -4.94
CA SER A 2 -12.91 18.48 -3.67
C SER A 2 -12.56 16.99 -3.66
N SER A 3 -11.65 16.59 -2.78
CA SER A 3 -11.43 15.19 -2.42
C SER A 3 -12.77 14.63 -1.94
N ASN A 4 -13.36 13.71 -2.69
CA ASN A 4 -14.56 13.01 -2.25
C ASN A 4 -14.17 12.23 -0.98
N PRO A 5 -14.81 12.44 0.18
CA PRO A 5 -14.48 11.67 1.37
C PRO A 5 -14.69 10.19 1.04
N ALA A 6 -13.64 9.39 1.25
CA ALA A 6 -13.64 7.96 1.01
C ALA A 6 -14.93 7.31 1.54
N GLU A 7 -15.80 6.84 0.65
CA GLU A 7 -17.06 6.21 1.04
C GLU A 7 -16.75 4.91 1.82
N ILE A 8 -17.24 4.83 3.06
CA ILE A 8 -17.04 3.67 3.93
C ILE A 8 -18.26 2.77 3.84
N LYS A 9 -18.09 1.58 3.25
CA LYS A 9 -19.11 0.53 3.21
C LYS A 9 -18.67 -0.63 4.12
N LYS A 10 -19.55 -1.02 5.03
CA LYS A 10 -19.39 -2.24 5.81
C LYS A 10 -19.82 -3.42 4.95
N ILE A 11 -19.02 -4.48 4.93
CA ILE A 11 -19.33 -5.72 4.20
C ILE A 11 -19.27 -6.89 5.18
N GLU A 12 -20.35 -7.66 5.25
CA GLU A 12 -20.43 -8.84 6.12
C GLU A 12 -20.31 -10.13 5.30
N GLU A 13 -20.68 -10.08 4.03
CA GLU A 13 -20.75 -11.24 3.13
C GLU A 13 -19.90 -11.06 1.87
N ILE A 14 -19.29 -12.14 1.40
CA ILE A 14 -18.39 -12.10 0.23
C ILE A 14 -19.10 -11.61 -1.05
N TYR A 15 -20.39 -11.90 -1.22
CA TYR A 15 -21.12 -11.45 -2.41
C TYR A 15 -21.24 -9.91 -2.43
N GLU A 16 -21.38 -9.26 -1.27
CA GLU A 16 -21.45 -7.81 -1.17
C GLU A 16 -20.13 -7.16 -1.58
N TYR A 17 -19.02 -7.81 -1.24
CA TYR A 17 -17.68 -7.41 -1.68
C TYR A 17 -17.53 -7.51 -3.19
N LEU A 18 -17.94 -8.64 -3.79
CA LEU A 18 -17.84 -8.84 -5.23
C LEU A 18 -18.71 -7.85 -6.01
N THR A 19 -19.96 -7.65 -5.60
CA THR A 19 -20.84 -6.64 -6.22
C THR A 19 -20.26 -5.24 -6.12
N TRP A 20 -19.60 -4.91 -5.01
CA TRP A 20 -18.93 -3.63 -4.85
C TRP A 20 -17.70 -3.49 -5.76
N VAL A 21 -16.87 -4.54 -5.86
CA VAL A 21 -15.72 -4.59 -6.77
C VAL A 21 -16.16 -4.38 -8.22
N ASP A 22 -17.24 -5.04 -8.65
CA ASP A 22 -17.77 -4.90 -10.01
C ASP A 22 -18.22 -3.46 -10.26
N TYR A 23 -18.94 -2.86 -9.29
CA TYR A 23 -19.43 -1.47 -9.38
C TYR A 23 -18.29 -0.46 -9.52
N ILE A 24 -17.24 -0.55 -8.71
CA ILE A 24 -16.14 0.44 -8.76
C ILE A 24 -15.21 0.24 -9.96
N SER A 25 -15.18 -0.97 -10.52
CA SER A 25 -14.30 -1.35 -11.63
C SER A 25 -14.96 -1.15 -13.00
N GLU A 26 -16.23 -0.73 -13.05
CA GLU A 26 -17.03 -0.62 -14.28
C GLU A 26 -16.42 0.34 -15.32
N ALA A 27 -15.75 1.41 -14.87
CA ALA A 27 -15.23 2.46 -15.76
C ALA A 27 -13.75 2.81 -15.56
N LYS A 28 -13.08 2.25 -14.55
CA LYS A 28 -11.72 2.64 -14.16
C LYS A 28 -10.89 1.42 -13.75
N GLU A 29 -9.58 1.51 -13.96
CA GLU A 29 -8.66 0.57 -13.35
C GLU A 29 -8.59 0.86 -11.85
N VAL A 30 -8.87 -0.16 -11.04
CA VAL A 30 -8.86 -0.05 -9.58
C VAL A 30 -7.78 -0.96 -9.01
N LEU A 31 -6.96 -0.39 -8.15
CA LEU A 31 -6.00 -1.11 -7.33
C LEU A 31 -6.55 -1.28 -5.92
N PHE A 32 -6.28 -2.44 -5.34
CA PHE A 32 -6.76 -2.85 -4.04
C PHE A 32 -5.61 -3.09 -3.07
N ARG A 33 -5.87 -2.87 -1.78
CA ARG A 33 -4.92 -3.21 -0.70
C ARG A 33 -5.65 -3.67 0.55
N GLY A 34 -5.39 -4.89 0.99
CA GLY A 34 -5.88 -5.40 2.27
C GLY A 34 -5.02 -4.96 3.45
N GLN A 35 -5.66 -4.66 4.58
CA GLN A 35 -5.00 -4.58 5.89
C GLN A 35 -5.85 -5.30 6.95
N PRO A 36 -5.22 -6.11 7.82
CA PRO A 36 -5.94 -6.89 8.83
C PRO A 36 -6.50 -6.06 9.98
N ILE A 37 -6.14 -4.78 10.05
CA ILE A 37 -6.62 -3.84 11.05
C ILE A 37 -6.81 -2.51 10.37
N ASP A 38 -7.97 -1.91 10.60
CA ASP A 38 -8.27 -0.56 10.14
C ASP A 38 -7.38 0.47 10.83
N ARG A 39 -6.41 0.97 10.07
CA ARG A 39 -5.39 1.92 10.52
C ARG A 39 -4.91 2.76 9.34
N PRO A 40 -4.25 3.91 9.58
CA PRO A 40 -3.76 4.75 8.50
C PRO A 40 -2.92 3.99 7.45
N LEU A 41 -3.13 4.34 6.17
CA LEU A 41 -2.51 3.71 5.00
C LEU A 41 -1.05 4.15 4.81
N LEU A 42 -0.24 3.95 5.84
CA LEU A 42 1.17 4.35 5.82
C LEU A 42 2.06 3.21 5.29
N PRO A 43 3.20 3.49 4.66
CA PRO A 43 4.24 2.48 4.43
C PRO A 43 5.00 2.18 5.72
N ARG A 44 5.89 1.17 5.72
CA ARG A 44 6.55 0.70 6.95
C ARG A 44 7.43 1.80 7.57
N ILE A 45 8.16 2.56 6.74
CA ILE A 45 9.03 3.64 7.22
C ILE A 45 8.27 4.83 7.81
N ALA A 46 7.12 5.18 7.24
CA ALA A 46 6.31 6.29 7.73
C ALA A 46 5.73 6.04 9.13
N ARG A 47 5.65 4.78 9.57
CA ARG A 47 5.23 4.42 10.93
C ARG A 47 6.32 4.64 11.99
N LEU A 48 7.54 4.93 11.57
CA LEU A 48 8.65 5.24 12.48
C LEU A 48 8.61 6.71 12.95
N ASN A 49 7.65 7.51 12.47
CA ASN A 49 7.43 8.91 12.88
C ASN A 49 8.70 9.79 12.78
N LEU A 50 9.42 9.65 11.66
CA LEU A 50 10.70 10.34 11.43
C LEU A 50 10.56 11.82 11.01
N GLY A 51 9.33 12.30 10.76
CA GLY A 51 9.09 13.65 10.22
C GLY A 51 9.88 13.89 8.95
N ASP A 52 10.54 15.05 8.87
CA ASP A 52 11.36 15.47 7.71
C ASP A 52 12.55 14.53 7.44
N ALA A 53 12.99 13.76 8.43
CA ALA A 53 14.12 12.83 8.29
C ALA A 53 13.75 11.52 7.57
N LEU A 54 12.48 11.30 7.19
CA LEU A 54 12.00 10.07 6.58
C LEU A 54 12.77 9.72 5.30
N LEU A 55 12.88 10.68 4.37
CA LEU A 55 13.51 10.47 3.07
C LEU A 55 15.01 10.17 3.21
N ASP A 56 15.70 10.94 4.05
CA ASP A 56 17.13 10.78 4.32
C ASP A 56 17.43 9.45 5.01
N THR A 57 16.57 9.05 5.95
CA THR A 57 16.71 7.79 6.67
C THR A 57 16.53 6.61 5.73
N GLU A 58 15.49 6.62 4.88
CA GLU A 58 15.29 5.56 3.89
C GLU A 58 16.50 5.45 2.95
N GLU A 59 16.99 6.59 2.44
CA GLU A 59 18.10 6.62 1.50
C GLU A 59 19.39 6.07 2.14
N LYS A 60 19.67 6.40 3.41
CA LYS A 60 20.80 5.84 4.17
C LYS A 60 20.66 4.32 4.33
N LEU A 61 19.49 3.86 4.78
CA LEU A 61 19.18 2.44 4.96
C LEU A 61 19.28 1.67 3.63
N PHE A 62 18.77 2.25 2.55
CA PHE A 62 18.79 1.67 1.21
C PHE A 62 20.21 1.57 0.66
N ARG A 63 21.04 2.62 0.81
CA ARG A 63 22.46 2.55 0.41
C ARG A 63 23.23 1.47 1.17
N GLN A 64 22.97 1.35 2.48
CA GLN A 64 23.57 0.29 3.28
C GLN A 64 23.12 -1.10 2.80
N PHE A 65 21.84 -1.28 2.50
CA PHE A 65 21.30 -2.52 1.94
C PHE A 65 21.98 -2.87 0.62
N VAL A 66 22.05 -1.94 -0.33
CA VAL A 66 22.68 -2.17 -1.65
C VAL A 66 24.15 -2.55 -1.48
N ARG A 67 24.91 -1.84 -0.64
CA ARG A 67 26.32 -2.14 -0.39
C ARG A 67 26.52 -3.56 0.17
N GLN A 68 25.69 -3.95 1.15
CA GLN A 68 25.78 -5.28 1.74
C GLN A 68 25.33 -6.36 0.75
N TYR A 69 24.23 -6.14 0.04
CA TYR A 69 23.66 -7.12 -0.89
C TYR A 69 24.56 -7.37 -2.10
N SER A 70 25.17 -6.32 -2.66
CA SER A 70 26.14 -6.45 -3.76
C SER A 70 27.45 -7.11 -3.33
N ALA A 71 27.83 -7.01 -2.05
CA ALA A 71 29.01 -7.71 -1.53
C ALA A 71 28.85 -9.25 -1.48
N PHE A 72 27.60 -9.76 -1.54
CA PHE A 72 27.30 -11.19 -1.64
C PHE A 72 27.13 -11.67 -3.10
N GLU A 73 27.66 -10.94 -4.08
CA GLU A 73 27.58 -11.25 -5.52
C GLU A 73 26.16 -11.42 -6.07
N ARG A 74 25.15 -10.89 -5.36
CA ARG A 74 23.76 -10.94 -5.82
C ARG A 74 23.50 -9.79 -6.77
N ILE A 75 23.03 -10.12 -7.97
CA ILE A 75 22.63 -9.12 -8.97
C ILE A 75 21.38 -8.40 -8.46
N LEU A 76 21.47 -7.09 -8.36
CA LEU A 76 20.32 -6.24 -8.13
C LEU A 76 19.78 -5.74 -9.47
N PRO A 77 18.45 -5.55 -9.59
CA PRO A 77 17.89 -4.93 -10.77
C PRO A 77 18.44 -3.51 -10.98
N GLU A 78 18.43 -3.02 -12.21
CA GLU A 78 18.98 -1.70 -12.54
C GLU A 78 18.12 -0.58 -11.95
N ARG A 79 16.79 -0.73 -12.05
CA ARG A 79 15.84 0.32 -11.66
C ARG A 79 15.79 0.45 -10.15
N LYS A 80 15.87 1.70 -9.64
CA LYS A 80 15.83 2.00 -8.20
C LYS A 80 14.57 1.43 -7.51
N LEU A 81 13.42 1.52 -8.18
CA LEU A 81 12.14 1.01 -7.66
C LEU A 81 12.19 -0.50 -7.42
N GLU A 82 12.73 -1.26 -8.37
CA GLU A 82 12.86 -2.71 -8.27
C GLU A 82 13.85 -3.09 -7.15
N ARG A 83 14.95 -2.36 -7.02
CA ARG A 83 15.87 -2.53 -5.87
C ARG A 83 15.20 -2.23 -4.54
N LEU A 84 14.36 -1.19 -4.45
CA LEU A 84 13.59 -0.89 -3.25
C LEU A 84 12.57 -2.00 -2.94
N ALA A 85 11.97 -2.62 -3.96
CA ALA A 85 11.09 -3.77 -3.78
C ALA A 85 11.86 -4.99 -3.21
N VAL A 86 13.05 -5.28 -3.75
CA VAL A 86 13.95 -6.32 -3.20
C VAL A 86 14.34 -6.01 -1.75
N ALA A 87 14.73 -4.77 -1.47
CA ALA A 87 15.09 -4.34 -0.11
C ALA A 87 13.93 -4.53 0.87
N ARG A 88 12.71 -4.17 0.46
CA ARG A 88 11.49 -4.37 1.25
C ARG A 88 11.20 -5.85 1.51
N HIS A 89 11.39 -6.71 0.50
CA HIS A 89 11.24 -8.17 0.66
C HIS A 89 12.21 -8.70 1.72
N HIS A 90 13.41 -8.11 1.82
CA HIS A 90 14.40 -8.39 2.86
C HIS A 90 14.17 -7.62 4.18
N GLY A 91 13.01 -6.98 4.35
CA GLY A 91 12.59 -6.37 5.61
C GLY A 91 12.98 -4.90 5.79
N LEU A 92 13.64 -4.27 4.82
CA LEU A 92 13.95 -2.84 4.89
C LEU A 92 12.64 -2.03 4.98
N PRO A 93 12.49 -1.13 5.97
CA PRO A 93 11.34 -0.23 5.99
C PRO A 93 11.50 0.77 4.85
N THR A 94 10.69 0.60 3.80
CA THR A 94 10.63 1.52 2.67
C THR A 94 9.33 2.32 2.68
N ARG A 95 9.26 3.32 1.81
CA ARG A 95 8.09 4.15 1.50
C ARG A 95 7.11 3.47 0.54
N LEU A 96 7.37 2.22 0.16
CA LEU A 96 6.52 1.45 -0.74
C LEU A 96 5.23 1.00 -0.05
N LEU A 97 4.11 1.17 -0.75
CA LEU A 97 2.84 0.49 -0.46
C LEU A 97 2.63 -0.66 -1.46
N ASP A 98 2.06 -1.77 -0.98
CA ASP A 98 1.65 -2.87 -1.87
C ASP A 98 0.22 -2.62 -2.33
N TRP A 99 0.05 -2.55 -3.64
CA TRP A 99 -1.24 -2.51 -4.29
C TRP A 99 -1.34 -3.73 -5.22
N THR A 100 -2.54 -4.26 -5.38
CA THR A 100 -2.81 -5.38 -6.30
C THR A 100 -4.03 -5.07 -7.15
N SER A 101 -3.99 -5.43 -8.43
CA SER A 101 -5.17 -5.38 -9.29
C SER A 101 -6.16 -6.52 -9.01
N ASN A 102 -5.78 -7.51 -8.19
CA ASN A 102 -6.64 -8.61 -7.82
C ASN A 102 -7.37 -8.31 -6.49
N PRO A 103 -8.69 -8.06 -6.50
CA PRO A 103 -9.45 -7.74 -5.31
C PRO A 103 -9.49 -8.89 -4.30
N LEU A 104 -9.42 -10.15 -4.74
CA LEU A 104 -9.42 -11.31 -3.83
C LEU A 104 -8.09 -11.45 -3.09
N VAL A 105 -6.98 -11.06 -3.72
CA VAL A 105 -5.67 -11.01 -3.05
C VAL A 105 -5.71 -9.94 -1.94
N ALA A 106 -6.26 -8.77 -2.23
CA ALA A 106 -6.44 -7.73 -1.22
C ALA A 106 -7.35 -8.20 -0.07
N LEU A 107 -8.49 -8.82 -0.39
CA LEU A 107 -9.38 -9.39 0.64
C LEU A 107 -8.65 -10.41 1.51
N TRP A 108 -7.89 -11.33 0.91
CA TRP A 108 -7.08 -12.30 1.65
C TRP A 108 -6.13 -11.62 2.63
N PHE A 109 -5.40 -10.57 2.22
CA PHE A 109 -4.54 -9.81 3.14
C PHE A 109 -5.30 -9.09 4.26
N ALA A 110 -6.55 -8.72 4.03
CA ALA A 110 -7.42 -8.14 5.05
C ALA A 110 -7.89 -9.19 6.07
N ILE A 111 -8.19 -10.42 5.65
CA ILE A 111 -8.81 -11.42 6.55
C ILE A 111 -7.89 -12.55 7.01
N ARG A 112 -6.66 -12.65 6.48
CA ARG A 112 -5.71 -13.73 6.82
C ARG A 112 -5.31 -13.79 8.30
N GLU A 113 -5.44 -12.67 9.01
CA GLU A 113 -5.19 -12.54 10.44
C GLU A 113 -6.51 -12.15 11.08
N ARG A 114 -6.89 -12.86 12.16
CA ARG A 114 -8.12 -12.50 12.89
C ARG A 114 -7.92 -11.13 13.53
N PRO A 115 -8.75 -10.11 13.20
CA PRO A 115 -8.63 -8.82 13.86
C PRO A 115 -8.87 -8.98 15.37
N ALA A 116 -8.22 -8.12 16.15
CA ALA A 116 -8.49 -8.02 17.57
C ALA A 116 -9.99 -7.71 17.80
N PRO A 117 -10.57 -8.07 18.97
CA PRO A 117 -11.92 -7.65 19.31
C PRO A 117 -12.11 -6.15 19.05
N GLU A 118 -13.26 -5.78 18.47
CA GLU A 118 -13.60 -4.38 18.14
C GLU A 118 -12.73 -3.72 17.04
N LYS A 119 -11.90 -4.49 16.34
CA LYS A 119 -11.19 -4.04 15.14
C LYS A 119 -11.80 -4.64 13.89
N TYR A 120 -11.82 -3.82 12.84
CA TYR A 120 -12.25 -4.19 11.51
C TYR A 120 -11.04 -4.45 10.62
N ALA A 121 -11.18 -5.39 9.69
CA ALA A 121 -10.26 -5.52 8.58
C ALA A 121 -10.67 -4.52 7.48
N VAL A 122 -9.73 -4.02 6.70
CA VAL A 122 -10.02 -3.03 5.66
C VAL A 122 -9.45 -3.48 4.32
N VAL A 123 -10.24 -3.33 3.26
CA VAL A 123 -9.72 -3.25 1.90
C VAL A 123 -9.75 -1.79 1.49
N TRP A 124 -8.65 -1.29 0.94
CA TRP A 124 -8.56 0.04 0.34
C TRP A 124 -8.67 -0.08 -1.17
N SER A 125 -9.29 0.90 -1.82
CA SER A 125 -9.35 1.02 -3.27
C SER A 125 -8.77 2.35 -3.74
N LEU A 126 -8.00 2.28 -4.81
CA LEU A 126 -7.39 3.40 -5.49
C LEU A 126 -7.79 3.33 -6.97
N CYS A 127 -8.61 4.29 -7.41
CA CYS A 127 -8.87 4.47 -8.83
C CYS A 127 -7.62 5.08 -9.48
N VAL A 128 -7.16 4.46 -10.55
CA VAL A 128 -6.00 4.92 -11.32
C VAL A 128 -6.51 5.50 -12.63
N GLU A 129 -6.22 6.78 -12.87
CA GLU A 129 -6.51 7.38 -14.17
C GLU A 129 -5.48 6.93 -15.21
N PRO A 130 -5.87 6.71 -16.48
CA PRO A 130 -4.93 6.41 -17.55
C PRO A 130 -3.89 7.53 -17.63
N ASN A 131 -2.61 7.21 -17.39
CA ASN A 131 -1.44 8.10 -17.33
C ASN A 131 -1.11 8.77 -15.98
N GLU A 132 -1.81 8.44 -14.89
CA GLU A 132 -1.38 8.87 -13.56
C GLU A 132 -0.26 7.96 -13.02
N SER A 133 0.82 8.55 -12.50
CA SER A 133 1.85 7.77 -11.82
C SER A 133 1.25 7.21 -10.53
N ILE A 134 1.05 5.88 -10.48
CA ILE A 134 0.54 5.21 -9.29
C ILE A 134 1.44 5.62 -8.10
N PRO A 135 0.86 6.16 -7.02
CA PRO A 135 1.61 6.62 -5.86
C PRO A 135 2.04 5.42 -5.00
N PHE A 136 2.94 4.62 -5.56
CA PHE A 136 3.62 3.54 -4.84
C PHE A 136 4.50 4.10 -3.71
N LEU A 137 4.90 5.36 -3.81
CA LEU A 137 5.79 6.05 -2.88
C LEU A 137 4.99 7.07 -2.06
N VAL A 138 5.01 6.92 -0.73
CA VAL A 138 4.49 7.94 0.19
C VAL A 138 5.68 8.76 0.71
N GLU A 139 5.79 10.01 0.27
CA GLU A 139 6.90 10.89 0.64
C GLU A 139 6.72 11.53 2.01
N THR A 140 5.47 11.81 2.41
CA THR A 140 5.12 12.30 3.75
C THR A 140 3.85 11.64 4.28
N PRO A 141 3.68 11.50 5.61
CA PRO A 141 2.46 10.94 6.21
C PRO A 141 1.19 11.70 5.83
N GLU A 142 1.28 13.01 5.53
CA GLU A 142 0.14 13.84 5.13
C GLU A 142 -0.24 13.66 3.65
N ARG A 143 0.63 13.10 2.81
CA ARG A 143 0.45 12.96 1.36
C ARG A 143 0.14 11.51 0.99
N LEU A 144 -0.97 11.01 1.53
CA LEU A 144 -1.54 9.76 1.05
C LEU A 144 -1.97 9.94 -0.42
N PRO A 145 -1.89 8.89 -1.25
CA PRO A 145 -2.60 8.82 -2.54
C PRO A 145 -4.00 9.41 -2.42
N ALA A 146 -4.57 9.96 -3.48
CA ALA A 146 -6.00 10.29 -3.47
C ALA A 146 -6.80 8.98 -3.32
N ILE A 147 -7.06 8.59 -2.07
CA ILE A 147 -7.80 7.38 -1.72
C ILE A 147 -9.24 7.66 -2.15
N SER A 148 -9.70 6.91 -3.16
CA SER A 148 -11.06 7.03 -3.69
C SER A 148 -12.09 6.51 -2.68
N SER A 149 -11.73 5.49 -1.89
CA SER A 149 -12.62 4.89 -0.88
C SER A 149 -11.87 3.96 0.11
N ARG A 150 -12.47 3.68 1.29
CA ARG A 150 -11.91 2.89 2.41
C ARG A 150 -13.01 2.02 3.02
N PHE A 151 -12.75 0.75 3.35
CA PHE A 151 -13.78 -0.20 3.82
C PHE A 151 -13.52 -0.73 5.24
N LEU A 152 -14.54 -1.28 5.91
CA LEU A 152 -14.45 -1.88 7.25
C LEU A 152 -15.15 -3.24 7.30
#